data_AF-A0A621B7F5-F1
#
_entry.id   AF-A0A621B7F5-F1
#
_cell.length_a   1.000
_cell.length_b   1.000
_cell.length_c   1.000
_cell.angle_alpha   90.00
_cell.angle_beta   90.00
_cell.angle_gamma   90.00
#
_symmetry.space_group_name_H-M   'P 1'
#
loop_
_entity.id
_entity.type
_entity.pdbx_description
1 polymer ?
#
loop_
_entity_poly.entity_id
_entity_poly.type
_entity_poly.pdbx_seq_one_letter_code
_entity_poly.pdbx_strand_id
1 'polypeptide(L)' 'MAKLPPLSLYIHIPWCVQKCPYCDFNSHALKGEVPHDDYVQHLLNDLDADVAWAQGREV' A
#
# COMPACT_ATOMS: atom_id res chain seq x y z
N MET A 1 -26.26 16.74 -5.71
CA MET A 1 -25.25 15.73 -5.33
C MET A 1 -24.04 16.45 -4.79
N ALA A 2 -23.52 16.04 -3.63
CA ALA A 2 -22.29 16.62 -3.08
C ALA A 2 -21.08 16.16 -3.90
N LYS A 3 -20.14 17.07 -4.19
CA LYS A 3 -18.88 16.75 -4.87
C LYS A 3 -17.97 16.00 -3.88
N LEU A 4 -17.48 14.82 -4.28
CA LEU A 4 -16.50 14.08 -3.48
C LEU A 4 -15.14 14.81 -3.46
N PRO A 5 -14.34 14.68 -2.40
CA PRO A 5 -12.98 15.21 -2.37
C PRO A 5 -12.12 14.56 -3.47
N PRO A 6 -10.93 15.11 -3.82
CA PRO A 6 -9.96 14.43 -4.68
C PRO A 6 -9.66 13.02 -4.20
N LEU A 7 -9.35 12.09 -5.13
CA LEU A 7 -8.95 10.73 -4.74
C LEU A 7 -7.50 10.79 -4.28
N SER A 8 -7.13 9.92 -3.35
CA SER A 8 -5.75 9.74 -2.93
C SER A 8 -5.49 8.25 -2.74
N LEU A 9 -4.25 7.85 -3.01
CA LEU A 9 -3.78 6.48 -2.84
C LEU A 9 -2.79 6.43 -1.69
N TYR A 10 -3.00 5.49 -0.78
CA TYR A 10 -2.06 5.15 0.29
C TYR A 10 -1.51 3.75 0.03
N ILE A 11 -0.19 3.62 -0.01
CA ILE A 11 0.50 2.33 -0.15
C ILE A 11 1.31 2.10 1.12
N HIS A 12 1.08 0.97 1.77
CA HIS A 12 1.74 0.63 3.03
C HIS A 12 2.96 -0.25 2.78
N ILE A 13 4.18 0.21 3.09
CA ILE A 13 5.39 -0.62 2.96
C ILE A 13 5.77 -1.21 4.34
N PRO A 14 5.57 -2.51 4.60
CA PRO A 14 5.66 -3.09 5.93
C PRO A 14 7.07 -3.59 6.28
N TRP A 15 8.13 -3.14 5.61
CA TRP A 15 9.49 -3.64 5.86
C TRP A 15 10.45 -2.54 6.33
N CYS A 16 11.34 -2.93 7.24
CA CYS A 16 12.47 -2.12 7.69
C CYS A 16 13.72 -3.02 7.79
N VAL A 17 14.91 -2.44 7.58
CA VAL A 17 16.19 -3.15 7.80
C VAL A 17 16.32 -3.66 9.25
N GLN A 18 15.79 -2.89 10.20
CA GLN A 18 15.62 -3.28 11.59
C GLN A 18 14.37 -2.62 12.17
N LYS A 19 13.72 -3.27 13.13
CA LYS A 19 12.62 -2.67 13.89
C LYS A 19 13.17 -1.97 15.13
N CYS A 20 12.98 -0.66 15.24
CA CYS A 20 13.45 0.10 16.40
C CYS A 20 12.63 -0.26 17.66
N PRO A 21 13.21 -0.17 18.88
CA PRO A 21 12.50 -0.52 20.12
C PRO A 21 11.26 0.32 20.41
N TYR A 22 11.20 1.53 19.85
CA TYR A 22 10.08 2.47 19.97
C TYR A 22 9.12 2.43 18.77
N CYS A 23 9.38 1.58 17.77
CA CYS A 23 8.62 1.58 16.53
C CYS A 23 7.26 0.89 16.72
N ASP A 24 6.18 1.67 16.61
CA ASP A 24 4.79 1.21 16.62
C ASP A 24 4.16 1.19 15.22
N PHE A 25 4.97 1.38 14.17
CA PHE A 25 4.49 1.16 12.81
C PHE A 25 4.23 -0.34 12.59
N ASN A 26 3.20 -0.63 11.80
CA ASN A 26 3.01 -1.95 11.24
C ASN A 26 4.16 -2.22 10.25
N SER A 27 5.26 -2.75 10.78
CA SER A 27 6.43 -3.11 10.00
C SER A 27 7.15 -4.29 10.61
N HIS A 28 7.89 -4.98 9.76
CA HIS A 28 8.62 -6.19 10.06
C HIS A 28 10.09 -5.99 9.70
N ALA A 29 10.97 -6.41 10.61
CA ALA A 29 12.40 -6.47 10.31
C ALA A 29 12.63 -7.61 9.31
N LEU A 30 13.14 -7.29 8.12
CA LEU A 30 13.44 -8.29 7.10
C LEU A 30 14.96 -8.47 7.01
N LYS A 31 15.43 -9.68 7.31
CA LYS A 31 16.84 -10.07 7.14
C LYS A 31 16.97 -10.76 5.78
N GLY A 32 16.96 -9.98 4.71
CA GLY A 32 16.99 -10.49 3.33
C GLY A 32 16.49 -9.45 2.34
N GLU A 33 16.36 -9.87 1.09
CA GLU A 33 15.78 -9.03 0.04
C GLU A 33 14.26 -8.90 0.23
N VAL A 34 13.75 -7.69 0.02
CA VAL A 34 12.31 -7.45 -0.03
C VAL A 34 11.79 -8.08 -1.33
N PRO A 35 10.71 -8.89 -1.28
CA PRO A 35 10.12 -9.49 -2.47
C PRO A 35 9.33 -8.43 -3.25
N HIS A 36 10.05 -7.51 -3.90
CA HIS A 36 9.47 -6.33 -4.55
C HIS A 36 8.46 -6.72 -5.64
N ASP A 37 8.82 -7.67 -6.50
CA ASP A 37 7.98 -8.06 -7.65
C ASP A 37 6.68 -8.71 -7.19
N ASP A 38 6.77 -9.69 -6.28
CA ASP A 38 5.59 -10.36 -5.70
C ASP A 38 4.69 -9.36 -4.98
N TYR A 39 5.30 -8.44 -4.21
CA TYR A 39 4.54 -7.40 -3.50
C TYR A 39 3.80 -6.46 -4.45
N VAL A 40 4.47 -5.98 -5.49
CA VAL A 40 3.84 -5.11 -6.50
C VAL A 40 2.73 -5.87 -7.23
N GLN A 41 2.95 -7.14 -7.57
CA GLN A 41 1.91 -7.94 -8.22
C GLN A 41 0.68 -8.12 -7.34
N HIS A 42 0.85 -8.34 -6.03
CA HIS A 42 -0.27 -8.40 -5.09
C HIS A 42 -1.00 -7.05 -5.00
N LEU A 43 -0.27 -5.93 -4.92
CA LEU A 43 -0.89 -4.59 -4.91
C LEU A 43 -1.72 -4.34 -6.19
N LEU A 44 -1.18 -4.72 -7.36
CA LEU A 44 -1.89 -4.55 -8.62
C LEU A 44 -3.17 -5.39 -8.66
N ASN A 45 -3.13 -6.64 -8.20
CA ASN A 45 -4.31 -7.50 -8.13
C ASN A 45 -5.40 -6.92 -7.21
N ASP A 46 -5.00 -6.37 -6.07
CA ASP A 46 -5.94 -5.72 -5.13
C ASP A 46 -6.54 -4.46 -5.77
N LEU A 47 -5.73 -3.63 -6.43
CA LEU A 47 -6.19 -2.43 -7.13
C LEU A 47 -7.13 -2.75 -8.30
N ASP A 48 -6.86 -3.81 -9.05
CA ASP A 48 -7.74 -4.27 -10.14
C ASP A 48 -9.10 -4.73 -9.60
N ALA A 49 -9.13 -5.39 -8.43
CA ALA A 49 -10.38 -5.76 -7.77
C ALA A 49 -11.14 -4.52 -7.23
N ASP A 50 -10.40 -3.51 -6.77
CA ASP A 50 -10.98 -2.32 -6.12
C ASP A 50 -11.30 -1.17 -7.07
N VAL A 51 -10.84 -1.20 -8.32
CA VAL A 51 -10.94 -0.07 -9.29
C VAL A 51 -12.37 0.44 -9.47
N ALA A 52 -13.38 -0.43 -9.34
CA ALA A 52 -14.78 -0.05 -9.44
C ALA A 52 -15.20 0.99 -8.37
N TRP A 53 -14.59 0.94 -7.18
CA TRP A 53 -14.85 1.88 -6.08
C TRP A 53 -14.29 3.28 -6.33
N ALA A 54 -13.30 3.43 -7.23
CA ALA A 54 -12.74 4.72 -7.62
C ALA A 54 -13.72 5.55 -8.47
N GLN A 55 -14.77 4.94 -9.04
CA GLN A 55 -15.80 5.63 -9.83
C GLN A 55 -15.24 6.47 -10.99
N GLY A 56 -14.14 6.00 -11.60
CA GLY A 56 -13.45 6.69 -12.69
C GLY A 56 -12.72 7.98 -12.30
N ARG A 57 -12.51 8.23 -11.00
CA ARG A 57 -11.75 9.38 -10.51
C ARG A 57 -10.25 9.10 -10.59
N GLU A 58 -9.50 10.11 -11.00
CA GLU A 58 -8.03 10.07 -11.00
C GLU A 58 -7.49 10.27 -9.56
N VAL A 59 -6.37 9.59 -9.30
CA VAL A 59 -5.55 9.71 -8.08
C VAL A 59 -4.55 10.86 -8.24
#